data_AF-A0AA45MTV0-F1
#
_entry.id   AF-A0AA45MTV0-F1
#
_cell.length_a   1.000
_cell.length_b   1.000
_cell.length_c   1.000
_cell.angle_alpha   90.00
_cell.angle_beta   90.00
_cell.angle_gamma   90.00
#
_symmetry.space_group_name_H-M   'P 1'
#
loop_
_entity.id
_entity.type
_entity.pdbx_description
1 polymer ?
#
loop_
_entity_poly.entity_id
_entity_poly.type
_entity_poly.pdbx_seq_one_letter_code
_entity_poly.pdbx_strand_id
1 'polypeptide(L)' 'MKSIVLSPTPSTSDRKAYAVKRMNIAAQRLLYAESAGEEIQAGHWVLAWAVAAGARPSARALREAESCMTTLVELRLH' A
#
# COMPACT_ATOMS: atom_id res chain seq x y z
N MET A 1 -19.41 -9.59 -35.45
CA MET A 1 -18.91 -10.21 -34.20
C MET A 1 -17.75 -9.38 -33.68
N LYS A 2 -17.83 -8.81 -32.47
CA LYS A 2 -16.74 -7.98 -31.90
C LYS A 2 -15.68 -8.92 -31.31
N SER A 3 -14.48 -8.90 -31.91
CA SER A 3 -13.30 -9.61 -31.40
C SER A 3 -12.92 -9.04 -30.04
N ILE A 4 -12.94 -9.88 -28.99
CA ILE A 4 -12.35 -9.54 -27.70
C ILE A 4 -10.88 -9.94 -27.79
N VAL A 5 -10.01 -8.97 -28.05
CA VAL A 5 -8.56 -9.17 -28.01
C VAL A 5 -8.15 -9.18 -26.54
N LEU A 6 -7.88 -10.38 -26.00
CA LEU A 6 -7.25 -10.52 -24.70
C LEU A 6 -5.77 -10.21 -24.87
N SER A 7 -5.37 -8.97 -24.56
CA SER A 7 -3.97 -8.58 -24.49
C SER A 7 -3.20 -9.51 -23.53
N PRO A 8 -1.93 -9.82 -23.82
CA PRO A 8 -1.16 -10.73 -22.98
C PRO A 8 -1.17 -10.23 -21.53
N THR A 9 -1.60 -11.08 -20.62
CA THR A 9 -1.57 -10.74 -19.19
C THR A 9 -0.12 -10.52 -18.78
N PRO A 10 0.21 -9.37 -18.16
CA PRO A 10 1.57 -9.09 -17.74
C PRO A 10 2.04 -10.20 -16.82
N SER A 11 3.29 -10.63 -17.03
CA SER A 11 3.89 -11.73 -16.27
C SER A 11 3.86 -11.41 -14.78
N THR A 12 3.90 -12.43 -13.94
CA THR A 12 3.97 -12.24 -12.48
C THR A 12 5.18 -11.40 -12.07
N SER A 13 6.28 -11.48 -12.84
CA SER A 13 7.46 -10.62 -12.70
C SER A 13 7.13 -9.14 -12.93
N ASP A 14 6.38 -8.81 -13.99
CA ASP A 14 6.00 -7.44 -14.33
C ASP A 14 5.11 -6.80 -13.26
N ARG A 15 4.21 -7.60 -12.66
CA ARG A 15 3.34 -7.15 -11.55
C ARG A 15 4.15 -6.84 -10.30
N LYS A 16 5.13 -7.68 -9.95
CA LYS A 16 6.00 -7.45 -8.81
C LYS A 16 6.87 -6.22 -9.03
N ALA A 17 7.50 -6.08 -10.20
CA ALA A 17 8.31 -4.91 -10.53
C ALA A 17 7.49 -3.61 -10.48
N TYR A 18 6.26 -3.65 -11.00
CA TYR A 18 5.32 -2.54 -10.91
C TYR A 18 4.97 -2.21 -9.45
N ALA A 19 4.67 -3.21 -8.62
CA ALA A 19 4.39 -3.01 -7.21
C ALA A 19 5.57 -2.38 -6.46
N VAL A 20 6.80 -2.86 -6.68
CA VAL A 20 8.01 -2.26 -6.11
C VAL A 20 8.18 -0.80 -6.55
N LYS A 21 7.97 -0.48 -7.83
CA LYS A 21 8.03 0.89 -8.33
C LYS A 21 7.01 1.79 -7.61
N ARG A 22 5.78 1.32 -7.43
CA ARG A 22 4.72 2.07 -6.75
C ARG A 22 4.99 2.23 -5.25
N MET A 23 5.55 1.21 -4.61
CA MET A 23 6.03 1.27 -3.23
C MET A 23 7.09 2.36 -3.05
N ASN A 24 8.08 2.44 -3.93
CA ASN A 24 9.12 3.47 -3.87
C ASN A 24 8.54 4.88 -4.01
N ILE A 25 7.56 5.08 -4.90
CA ILE A 25 6.88 6.38 -5.03
C ILE A 25 6.12 6.74 -3.75
N ALA A 26 5.44 5.77 -3.13
CA ALA A 26 4.76 5.98 -1.86
C ALA A 26 5.74 6.30 -0.72
N ALA A 27 6.89 5.61 -0.68
CA ALA A 27 7.93 5.86 0.30
C ALA A 27 8.55 7.26 0.14
N GLN A 28 8.76 7.70 -1.10
CA GLN A 28 9.19 9.09 -1.36
C GLN A 28 8.16 10.09 -0.84
N ARG A 29 6.86 9.87 -1.10
CA ARG A 29 5.80 10.75 -0.56
C ARG A 29 5.78 10.76 0.96
N LEU A 30 6.07 9.64 1.60
CA LEU A 30 6.16 9.54 3.05
C LEU A 30 7.31 10.40 3.60
N LEU A 31 8.48 10.37 2.93
CA LEU A 31 9.65 11.17 3.33
C LEU A 31 9.43 12.69 3.20
N TYR A 32 8.55 13.11 2.31
CA TYR A 32 8.24 14.52 2.05
C TYR A 32 6.83 14.91 2.53
N ALA A 33 6.20 14.14 3.42
CA ALA A 33 4.90 14.47 3.95
C ALA A 33 4.98 15.71 4.85
N GLU A 34 4.12 16.70 4.60
CA GLU A 34 4.10 17.96 5.37
C GLU A 34 3.01 17.94 6.45
N SER A 35 2.11 16.96 6.40
CA SER A 35 1.06 16.76 7.38
C SER A 35 0.96 15.30 7.84
N ALA A 36 0.49 15.10 9.07
CA ALA A 36 0.21 13.77 9.60
C ALA A 36 -0.78 12.97 8.71
N GLY A 37 -1.72 13.66 8.06
CA GLY A 37 -2.66 13.02 7.14
C GLY A 37 -1.98 12.45 5.89
N GLU A 38 -1.04 13.21 5.31
CA GLU A 38 -0.22 12.77 4.18
C GLU A 38 0.71 11.63 4.57
N GLU A 39 1.30 11.69 5.76
CA GLU A 39 2.18 10.65 6.30
C GLU A 39 1.41 9.33 6.44
N ILE A 40 0.24 9.35 7.07
CA ILE A 40 -0.64 8.18 7.24
C ILE A 40 -1.02 7.61 5.86
N GLN A 41 -1.45 8.46 4.94
CA GLN A 41 -1.87 8.02 3.61
C GLN A 41 -0.70 7.40 2.82
N ALA A 42 0.47 8.04 2.84
CA ALA A 42 1.67 7.52 2.18
C ALA A 42 2.13 6.20 2.80
N GLY A 43 2.09 6.07 4.12
CA GLY A 43 2.39 4.83 4.85
C GLY A 43 1.47 3.67 4.44
N HIS A 44 0.16 3.92 4.34
CA HIS A 44 -0.79 2.93 3.83
C HIS A 44 -0.45 2.47 2.41
N TRP A 45 -0.07 3.40 1.52
CA TRP A 45 0.33 3.03 0.17
C TRP A 45 1.63 2.23 0.13
N VAL A 46 2.62 2.55 0.97
CA VAL A 46 3.85 1.75 1.09
C VAL A 46 3.51 0.32 1.48
N LEU A 47 2.69 0.13 2.51
CA LEU A 47 2.30 -1.20 2.98
C LEU A 47 1.52 -1.99 1.92
N ALA A 48 0.53 -1.35 1.29
CA ALA A 48 -0.28 -1.99 0.25
C ALA A 48 0.57 -2.49 -0.94
N TRP A 49 1.51 -1.66 -1.41
CA TRP A 49 2.39 -2.05 -2.50
C TRP A 49 3.47 -3.05 -2.09
N ALA A 50 3.94 -3.03 -0.83
CA ALA A 50 4.82 -4.05 -0.29
C ALA A 50 4.15 -5.43 -0.29
N VAL A 51 2.88 -5.51 0.14
CA VAL A 51 2.10 -6.75 0.10
C VAL A 51 1.90 -7.22 -1.35
N ALA A 52 1.56 -6.30 -2.26
CA ALA A 52 1.45 -6.62 -3.69
C ALA A 52 2.78 -7.11 -4.31
N ALA A 53 3.93 -6.67 -3.78
CA ALA A 53 5.25 -7.15 -4.17
C ALA A 53 5.63 -8.51 -3.55
N GLY A 54 4.78 -9.06 -2.67
CA GLY A 54 4.94 -10.36 -2.03
C GLY A 54 5.48 -10.29 -0.59
N ALA A 55 5.59 -9.11 0.02
CA ALA A 55 5.89 -9.03 1.44
C ALA A 55 4.75 -9.65 2.25
N ARG A 56 5.10 -10.42 3.29
CA ARG A 56 4.14 -10.96 4.25
C ARG A 56 4.36 -10.28 5.60
N PRO A 57 3.60 -9.23 5.92
CA PRO A 57 3.61 -8.65 7.26
C PRO A 57 3.32 -9.74 8.28
N SER A 58 4.05 -9.74 9.40
CA SER A 58 3.77 -10.68 10.47
C SER A 58 2.36 -10.44 11.02
N ALA A 59 1.67 -11.49 11.47
CA ALA A 59 0.36 -11.35 12.10
C ALA A 59 0.37 -10.41 13.33
N ARG A 60 1.53 -10.28 13.97
CA ARG A 60 1.77 -9.32 15.04
C ARG A 60 1.76 -7.88 14.53
N ALA A 61 2.51 -7.58 13.47
CA ALA A 61 2.55 -6.25 12.88
C ALA A 61 1.18 -5.80 12.33
N LEU A 62 0.39 -6.73 11.79
CA LEU A 62 -0.98 -6.46 11.36
C LEU A 62 -1.89 -6.06 12.53
N ARG A 63 -1.85 -6.81 13.63
CA ARG A 63 -2.64 -6.50 14.84
C ARG A 63 -2.22 -5.17 15.49
N GLU A 64 -0.93 -4.88 15.50
CA GLU A 64 -0.42 -3.60 16.01
C GLU A 64 -0.89 -2.42 15.13
N ALA A 65 -0.91 -2.59 13.81
CA ALA A 65 -1.46 -1.58 12.89
C ALA A 65 -2.98 -1.40 13.05
N GLU A 66 -3.74 -2.50 13.19
CA GLU A 66 -5.18 -2.46 13.46
C GLU A 66 -5.49 -1.73 14.78
N SER A 67 -4.74 -2.04 15.84
CA SER A 67 -4.89 -1.41 17.16
C SER A 67 -4.60 0.11 17.13
N CYS A 68 -3.60 0.54 16.34
CA CYS A 68 -3.30 1.96 16.16
C CYS A 68 -4.38 2.71 15.36
N MET A 69 -5.00 2.06 14.38
CA MET A 69 -6.10 2.66 13.61
C MET A 69 -7.36 2.83 14.47
N THR A 70 -7.68 1.85 15.32
CA THR A 70 -8.84 1.94 16.22
C THR A 70 -8.71 3.10 17.21
N THR A 71 -7.54 3.29 17.81
CA THR A 71 -7.31 4.41 18.75
C THR A 71 -7.35 5.77 18.06
N LEU A 72 -6.84 5.88 16.83
CA LEU A 72 -6.97 7.12 16.05
C LEU A 72 -8.42 7.43 15.65
N VAL A 73 -9.24 6.42 15.38
CA VAL A 73 -10.68 6.61 15.13
C VAL A 73 -11.40 7.05 16.40
N GLU A 74 -11.10 6.44 17.54
CA GLU A 74 -11.67 6.82 18.84
C GLU A 74 -11.30 8.26 19.22
N LEU A 75 -10.05 8.67 19.01
CA LEU A 75 -9.58 10.05 19.27
C LEU A 75 -10.22 11.10 18.36
N ARG A 76 -10.75 10.72 17.18
CA ARG A 76 -11.38 11.65 16.23
C ARG A 76 -12.88 11.84 16.46
N LEU A 77 -13.49 11.00 17.30
CA LEU A 77 -14.91 11.01 17.64
C LEU A 77 -15.20 11.75 18.97
N HIS A 78 -14.16 12.20 19.67
CA HIS A 78 -14.21 13.03 20.88
C HIS A 78 -13.67 14.44 20.60
#